data_AF-A0A3N5K6S4-F1
#
_entry.id   AF-A0A3N5K6S4-F1
#
_cell.length_a   1.000
_cell.length_b   1.000
_cell.length_c   1.000
_cell.angle_alpha   90.00
_cell.angle_beta   90.00
_cell.angle_gamma   90.00
#
_symmetry.space_group_name_H-M   'P 1'
#
loop_
_entity.id
_entity.type
_entity.pdbx_description
1 polymer ?
#
loop_
_entity_poly.entity_id
_entity_poly.type
_entity_poly.pdbx_seq_one_letter_code
_entity_poly.pdbx_strand_id
1 'polypeptide(L)' 'MKSRPFSFQVLAEESRLARYDNHLERKLSALTGLYADRLAFDRLLHAGDRVVYEVYEMLRPEVAGDLRS' A
#
# COMPACT_ATOMS: atom_id res chain seq x y z
N MET A 1 -7.75 13.63 14.43
CA MET A 1 -8.56 12.68 13.63
C MET A 1 -9.70 13.45 12.95
N LYS A 2 -9.87 13.35 11.62
CA LYS A 2 -10.86 14.18 10.89
C LYS A 2 -12.25 13.52 10.94
N SER A 3 -13.14 14.05 11.78
CA SER A 3 -14.54 13.59 11.96
C SER A 3 -15.56 14.32 11.08
N ARG A 4 -15.10 15.04 10.05
CA ARG A 4 -15.90 15.83 9.11
C ARG A 4 -15.53 15.46 7.67
N PRO A 5 -16.40 15.72 6.67
CA PRO A 5 -16.02 15.57 5.27
C PRO A 5 -14.68 16.23 5.00
N PHE A 6 -13.81 15.52 4.27
CA PHE A 6 -12.52 16.03 3.89
C PHE A 6 -12.17 15.61 2.48
N SER A 7 -11.33 16.40 1.84
CA SER A 7 -10.66 16.07 0.60
C SER A 7 -9.19 15.79 0.86
N PHE A 8 -8.58 15.11 -0.09
CA PHE A 8 -7.15 14.93 -0.19
C PHE A 8 -6.76 14.97 -1.66
N GLN A 9 -5.52 15.34 -1.90
CA GLN A 9 -4.99 15.43 -3.24
C GLN A 9 -4.27 14.12 -3.58
N VAL A 10 -4.63 13.55 -4.72
CA VAL A 10 -3.87 12.48 -5.36
C VAL A 10 -2.91 13.14 -6.34
N LEU A 11 -1.62 12.88 -6.15
CA LEU A 11 -0.57 13.33 -7.04
C LEU A 11 -0.41 12.24 -8.11
N ALA A 12 -1.05 12.44 -9.26
CA ALA A 12 -1.22 11.41 -10.28
C ALA A 12 0.11 11.02 -10.95
N GLU A 13 1.01 11.98 -11.16
CA GLU A 13 2.32 11.74 -11.78
C GLU A 13 3.20 10.84 -10.91
N GLU A 14 3.08 10.98 -9.59
CA GLU A 14 3.82 10.23 -8.59
C GLU A 14 3.03 9.03 -8.04
N SER A 15 1.82 8.79 -8.53
CA SER A 15 0.91 7.72 -8.08
C SER A 15 0.77 7.62 -6.54
N ARG A 16 0.83 8.75 -5.84
CA ARG A 16 0.81 8.81 -4.36
C ARG A 16 -0.13 9.87 -3.83
N LEU A 17 -0.44 9.77 -2.53
CA LEU A 17 -1.21 10.80 -1.83
C LEU A 17 -0.29 11.96 -1.43
N ALA A 18 -0.78 13.20 -1.57
CA ALA A 18 -0.03 14.38 -1.12
C ALA A 18 0.18 14.38 0.41
N ARG A 19 -0.75 13.76 1.13
CA ARG A 19 -0.68 13.49 2.57
C ARG A 19 -1.29 12.12 2.85
N TYR A 20 -0.64 11.35 3.70
CA TYR A 20 -1.05 10.03 4.14
C TYR A 20 -0.68 9.86 5.61
N ASP A 21 -1.39 8.98 6.32
CA ASP A 21 -1.09 8.68 7.71
C ASP A 21 -0.01 7.60 7.83
N ASN A 22 0.00 6.65 6.89
CA ASN A 22 0.99 5.58 6.82
C ASN A 22 1.42 5.30 5.38
N HIS A 23 2.67 4.86 5.22
CA HIS A 23 3.20 4.39 3.93
C HIS A 23 3.81 3.01 4.13
N LEU A 24 3.24 2.01 3.44
CA LEU A 24 3.72 0.64 3.50
C LEU A 24 4.37 0.28 2.18
N GLU A 25 5.60 -0.21 2.26
CA GLU A 25 6.27 -0.85 1.15
C GLU A 25 6.16 -2.37 1.30
N ARG A 26 5.67 -3.04 0.26
CA ARG A 26 5.74 -4.50 0.20
C ARG A 26 6.91 -4.92 -0.67
N LYS A 27 7.96 -5.41 -0.01
CA LYS A 27 9.14 -5.99 -0.66
C LYS A 27 8.89 -7.40 -1.17
N LEU A 28 9.71 -7.83 -2.13
CA LEU A 28 9.63 -9.14 -2.75
C LEU A 28 9.78 -10.26 -1.72
N SER A 29 10.71 -10.13 -0.77
CA SER A 29 10.92 -11.07 0.34
C SER A 29 9.64 -11.32 1.16
N ALA A 30 8.81 -10.30 1.34
CA ALA A 30 7.55 -10.39 2.09
C ALA A 30 6.44 -11.15 1.34
N LEU A 31 6.69 -11.56 0.09
CA LEU A 31 5.77 -12.31 -0.76
C LEU A 31 6.25 -13.74 -1.05
N THR A 32 7.17 -14.25 -0.22
CA THR A 32 7.65 -15.63 -0.31
C THR A 32 6.49 -16.62 -0.32
N GLY A 33 6.48 -17.52 -1.31
CA GLY A 33 5.46 -18.56 -1.44
C GLY A 33 4.16 -18.12 -2.14
N LEU A 34 4.05 -16.86 -2.57
CA LEU A 34 2.87 -16.36 -3.29
C LEU A 34 2.98 -16.46 -4.81
N TYR A 35 4.17 -16.79 -5.33
CA TYR A 35 4.43 -16.92 -6.77
C TYR A 35 4.52 -18.39 -7.19
N ALA A 36 3.84 -18.74 -8.28
CA ALA A 36 3.86 -20.09 -8.82
C ALA A 36 5.24 -20.49 -9.36
N ASP A 37 5.96 -19.56 -10.02
CA ASP A 37 7.34 -19.78 -10.47
C ASP A 37 8.33 -19.42 -9.35
N ARG A 38 8.63 -20.41 -8.52
CA ARG A 38 9.58 -20.28 -7.42
C ARG A 38 11.01 -20.00 -7.89
N LEU A 39 11.44 -20.57 -9.02
CA LEU A 39 12.81 -20.39 -9.52
C LEU A 39 13.02 -18.97 -10.06
N ALA A 40 12.03 -18.39 -10.73
CA ALA A 40 12.08 -16.98 -11.11
C ALA A 40 12.05 -16.06 -9.90
N PHE A 41 11.19 -16.34 -8.91
CA PHE A 41 11.13 -15.57 -7.66
C PHE A 41 12.48 -15.56 -6.93
N ASP A 42 13.07 -16.74 -6.71
CA ASP A 42 14.34 -16.87 -5.99
C ASP A 42 15.46 -16.13 -6.73
N ARG A 43 15.55 -16.25 -8.05
CA ARG A 43 16.52 -15.49 -8.87
C ARG A 43 16.33 -13.98 -8.69
N LEU A 44 15.09 -13.52 -8.72
CA LEU A 44 14.75 -12.11 -8.62
C LEU A 44 15.10 -11.54 -7.23
N LEU A 45 14.88 -12.34 -6.18
CA LEU A 45 15.20 -12.01 -4.80
C LEU A 45 16.71 -11.98 -4.55
N HIS A 46 17.46 -12.94 -5.10
CA HIS A 46 18.93 -12.96 -5.02
C HIS A 46 19.56 -11.77 -5.75
N ALA A 47 18.94 -11.31 -6.84
CA ALA A 47 19.38 -10.09 -7.53
C ALA A 47 19.05 -8.80 -6.75
N GLY A 48 18.20 -8.87 -5.73
CA GLY A 48 17.88 -7.76 -4.83
C GLY A 48 16.44 -7.78 -4.34
N ASP A 49 16.25 -7.44 -3.06
CA ASP A 49 14.94 -7.37 -2.42
C ASP A 49 14.19 -6.08 -2.76
N ARG A 50 13.59 -6.06 -3.96
CA ARG A 50 12.90 -4.89 -4.53
C ARG A 50 11.51 -4.66 -3.93
N VAL A 51 11.06 -3.41 -3.95
CA VAL A 51 9.66 -3.06 -3.69
C VAL A 51 8.79 -3.57 -4.85
N VAL A 52 7.70 -4.25 -4.53
CA VAL A 52 6.72 -4.77 -5.50
C VAL A 52 5.54 -3.82 -5.62
N TYR A 53 5.03 -3.33 -4.49
CA TYR A 53 4.01 -2.30 -4.45
C TYR A 53 4.12 -1.47 -3.17
N GLU A 54 3.49 -0.30 -3.22
CA GLU A 54 3.38 0.65 -2.11
C GLU A 54 1.91 0.93 -1.80
N VAL A 55 1.60 1.19 -0.53
CA VAL A 55 0.28 1.58 -0.07
C VAL A 55 0.38 2.83 0.77
N TYR A 56 -0.38 3.85 0.40
CA TYR A 56 -0.52 5.09 1.15
C TYR A 56 -1.88 5.07 1.87
N GLU A 57 -1.86 4.85 3.19
CA GLU A 57 -3.08 4.68 3.96
C GLU A 57 -3.57 6.00 4.57
N MET A 58 -4.89 6.12 4.65
CA MET A 58 -5.57 7.16 5.41
C MET A 58 -6.37 6.51 6.54
N LEU A 59 -6.01 6.79 7.78
CA LEU A 59 -6.70 6.26 8.93
C LEU A 59 -8.05 6.96 9.09
N ARG A 60 -9.11 6.16 9.05
CA ARG A 60 -10.49 6.59 9.32
C ARG A 60 -10.93 6.01 10.66
N PRO A 61 -11.77 6.73 11.44
CA PRO A 61 -12.43 6.12 12.58
C PRO A 61 -13.25 4.92 12.13
N GLU A 62 -12.93 3.73 12.64
CA GLU A 62 -13.71 2.51 12.40
C GLU A 62 -14.93 2.50 13.33
N VAL A 63 -15.95 3.28 13.00
CA VAL A 63 -17.27 3.13 13.64
C VAL A 63 -18.04 2.10 12.83
N ALA A 64 -18.21 0.90 13.39
CA ALA A 64 -19.01 -0.15 12.78
C ALA A 64 -20.46 0.35 12.57
N GLY A 65 -20.97 0.25 11.34
CA GLY A 65 -22.35 0.58 11.00
C GLY A 65 -22.58 1.83 10.15
N ASP A 66 -21.55 2.59 9.77
CA ASP A 66 -21.70 3.76 8.89
C ASP A 66 -21.85 3.35 7.41
N LEU A 67 -23.09 3.12 6.97
CA LEU A 67 -23.47 3.29 5.56
C LEU A 67 -23.77 4.78 5.36
N ARG A 68 -22.91 5.49 4.62
CA ARG A 68 -23.10 6.93 4.33
C ARG A 68 -24.40 7.11 3.53
N SER A 69 -25.40 7.71 4.16
CA SER A 69 -26.57 8.32 3.52
C SER A 69 -26.16 9.47 2.60
#